data_AF-A0A246BHP6-F1
#
_entry.id   AF-A0A246BHP6-F1
#
_cell.length_a   1.000
_cell.length_b   1.000
_cell.length_c   1.000
_cell.angle_alpha   90.00
_cell.angle_beta   90.00
_cell.angle_gamma   90.00
#
_symmetry.space_group_name_H-M   'P 1'
#
loop_
_entity.id
_entity.type
_entity.pdbx_description
1 polymer ?
#
loop_
_entity_poly.entity_id
_entity_poly.type
_entity_poly.pdbx_seq_one_letter_code
_entity_poly.pdbx_strand_id
1 'polypeptide(L)'
;MDFLTLLNGVVLNLAVLIAGVFLISLTFFEVGRPDRPAALVTRYLALVGISFLALFNAVPLAPGILFDFRMVPVALVARRHGRLAGLAVALPVGAFRALLGGVGVGPSLVQLLLVAWLAAPNGTWLNLSAVPGEAMMRTPWVALRLFALANLPLFAAFALGGRPWTQAVAAYAALVALSAVGLLLGQVAGHTRMQSLARQQHYRTLAFTDALTGALNRRQFELDLPVTPHGTHLLLLDLDHFKRVNDTYGHETGDRVLQAFCAVVQEHVRSGDRLYRLGGEEFAVLLTGPDGAAGVAERVRAQVHALLARRVGLPGETFTVSGGLVPVGQDAPAQADERLYRAKAQGRNRIVAMSAAP
;
A
#
# COMPACT_ATOMS: atom_id res chain seq x y z
N MET A 1 2.25 45.33 -11.75
CA MET A 1 3.08 44.12 -11.65
C MET A 1 3.39 43.69 -13.07
N ASP A 2 4.66 43.51 -13.41
CA ASP A 2 5.02 43.02 -14.73
C ASP A 2 4.65 41.52 -14.88
N PHE A 3 4.58 41.05 -16.13
CA PHE A 3 4.20 39.68 -16.44
C PHE A 3 5.16 38.65 -15.83
N LEU A 4 6.46 38.97 -15.78
CA LEU A 4 7.50 38.06 -15.27
C LEU A 4 7.34 37.82 -13.77
N THR A 5 7.03 38.85 -12.99
CA THR A 5 6.79 38.72 -11.54
C THR A 5 5.56 37.85 -11.26
N LEU A 6 4.49 38.05 -12.04
CA LEU A 6 3.27 37.24 -11.93
C LEU A 6 3.55 35.77 -12.29
N LEU A 7 4.26 35.53 -13.40
CA LEU A 7 4.62 34.19 -13.84
C LEU A 7 5.50 33.48 -12.81
N ASN A 8 6.52 34.17 -12.28
CA ASN A 8 7.41 33.62 -11.26
C ASN A 8 6.63 33.20 -10.01
N GLY A 9 5.71 34.04 -9.54
CA GLY A 9 4.86 33.72 -8.40
C GLY A 9 3.97 32.50 -8.64
N VAL A 10 3.35 32.38 -9.81
CA VAL A 10 2.53 31.20 -10.17
C VAL A 10 3.39 29.93 -10.22
N VAL A 11 4.57 29.99 -10.85
CA VAL A 11 5.49 28.84 -10.96
C VAL A 11 5.99 28.40 -9.59
N LEU A 12 6.39 29.33 -8.73
CA LEU A 12 6.84 29.04 -7.37
C LEU A 12 5.73 28.34 -6.56
N ASN A 13 4.50 28.86 -6.63
CA ASN A 13 3.36 28.31 -5.93
C ASN A 13 3.01 26.89 -6.43
N LEU A 14 3.08 26.68 -7.74
CA LEU A 14 2.90 25.36 -8.36
C LEU A 14 4.01 24.38 -7.95
N ALA A 15 5.25 24.82 -7.87
CA ALA A 15 6.38 24.01 -7.42
C ALA A 15 6.21 23.58 -5.96
N VAL A 16 5.81 24.49 -5.07
CA VAL A 16 5.47 24.19 -3.67
C VAL A 16 4.36 23.14 -3.58
N LEU A 17 3.30 23.29 -4.38
CA LEU A 17 2.21 22.32 -4.44
C LEU A 17 2.71 20.93 -4.86
N ILE A 18 3.42 20.84 -6.00
CA ILE A 18 3.85 19.56 -6.57
C ILE A 18 4.84 18.87 -5.64
N ALA A 19 5.85 19.60 -5.15
CA ALA A 19 6.84 19.07 -4.22
C ALA A 19 6.16 18.60 -2.92
N GLY A 20 5.23 19.38 -2.39
CA GLY A 20 4.48 19.04 -1.19
C GLY A 20 3.62 17.79 -1.35
N VAL A 21 2.82 17.72 -2.41
CA VAL A 21 1.98 16.54 -2.72
C VAL A 21 2.86 15.31 -2.96
N PHE A 22 3.99 15.46 -3.63
CA PHE A 22 4.95 14.39 -3.83
C PHE A 22 5.54 13.88 -2.50
N LEU A 23 6.01 14.77 -1.61
CA LEU A 23 6.54 14.40 -0.29
C LEU A 23 5.49 13.67 0.55
N ILE A 24 4.23 14.13 0.54
CA ILE A 24 3.14 13.44 1.23
C ILE A 24 2.89 12.07 0.59
N SER A 25 3.00 11.95 -0.73
CA SER A 25 2.85 10.67 -1.41
C SER A 25 3.89 9.62 -0.95
N LEU A 26 5.07 10.07 -0.50
CA LEU A 26 6.10 9.17 0.06
C LEU A 26 5.69 8.54 1.39
N THR A 27 4.74 9.14 2.11
CA THR A 27 4.23 8.60 3.37
C THR A 27 3.24 7.44 3.18
N PHE A 28 2.87 7.10 1.94
CA PHE A 28 2.15 5.85 1.63
C PHE A 28 3.16 4.70 1.53
N PHE A 29 2.94 3.66 2.34
CA PHE A 29 3.85 2.53 2.46
C PHE A 29 3.29 1.22 1.90
N GLU A 30 1.97 1.02 1.95
CA GLU A 30 1.33 -0.22 1.52
C GLU A 30 0.00 0.06 0.81
N VAL A 31 -0.34 -0.76 -0.17
CA VAL A 31 -1.60 -0.66 -0.92
C VAL A 31 -2.65 -1.54 -0.23
N GLY A 32 -3.85 -1.00 -0.02
CA GLY A 32 -5.00 -1.75 0.51
C GLY A 32 -5.09 -1.85 2.03
N ARG A 33 -4.08 -1.41 2.79
CA ARG A 33 -4.21 -1.26 4.24
C ARG A 33 -4.84 0.08 4.62
N PRO A 34 -5.75 0.12 5.62
CA PRO A 34 -6.28 1.38 6.13
C PRO A 34 -5.15 2.22 6.73
N ASP A 35 -5.23 3.53 6.52
CA ASP A 35 -4.23 4.45 7.03
C ASP A 35 -4.24 4.48 8.56
N ARG A 36 -3.06 4.38 9.19
CA ARG A 36 -2.94 4.52 10.65
C ARG A 36 -3.31 5.96 11.06
N PRO A 37 -4.03 6.17 12.18
CA PRO A 37 -4.45 7.52 12.62
C PRO A 37 -3.29 8.50 12.74
N ALA A 38 -2.15 8.08 13.32
CA ALA A 38 -0.97 8.93 13.44
C ALA A 38 -0.41 9.38 12.08
N ALA A 39 -0.37 8.48 11.09
CA ALA A 39 0.08 8.81 9.74
C ALA A 39 -0.89 9.77 9.04
N LEU A 40 -2.20 9.61 9.24
CA LEU A 40 -3.20 10.55 8.73
C LEU A 40 -3.01 11.96 9.30
N VAL A 41 -2.83 12.08 10.61
CA VAL A 41 -2.57 13.36 11.28
C VAL A 41 -1.32 14.02 10.71
N THR A 42 -0.21 13.29 10.60
CA THR A 42 1.03 13.83 10.02
C THR A 42 0.82 14.36 8.59
N ARG A 43 0.09 13.62 7.74
CA ARG A 43 -0.20 14.05 6.37
C ARG A 43 -1.08 15.30 6.32
N TYR A 44 -2.08 15.39 7.19
CA TYR A 44 -2.95 16.57 7.24
C TYR A 44 -2.18 17.80 7.71
N LEU A 45 -1.33 17.67 8.74
CA LEU A 45 -0.44 18.74 9.17
C LEU A 45 0.52 19.17 8.06
N ALA A 46 1.09 18.23 7.32
CA ALA A 46 1.95 18.53 6.17
C ALA A 46 1.18 19.30 5.07
N LEU A 47 -0.05 18.90 4.76
CA LEU A 47 -0.91 19.60 3.79
C LEU A 47 -1.30 21.01 4.24
N VAL A 48 -1.56 21.21 5.53
CA VAL A 48 -1.75 22.54 6.12
C VAL A 48 -0.47 23.36 5.93
N GLY A 49 0.70 22.80 6.23
CA GLY A 49 1.99 23.46 6.01
C GLY A 49 2.23 23.86 4.56
N ILE A 50 1.97 22.97 3.60
CA ILE A 50 2.06 23.28 2.16
C ILE A 50 1.08 24.39 1.77
N SER A 51 -0.12 24.37 2.33
CA SER A 51 -1.14 25.40 2.10
C SER A 51 -0.73 26.76 2.67
N PHE A 52 -0.04 26.78 3.81
CA PHE A 52 0.56 28.01 4.36
C PHE A 52 1.70 28.52 3.48
N LEU A 53 2.58 27.63 3.00
CA LEU A 53 3.66 28.02 2.08
C LEU A 53 3.11 28.54 0.75
N ALA A 54 2.05 27.93 0.23
CA ALA A 54 1.33 28.44 -0.94
C ALA A 54 0.74 29.82 -0.67
N LEU A 55 0.10 30.03 0.49
CA LEU A 55 -0.46 31.34 0.82
C LEU A 55 0.60 32.41 1.06
N PHE A 56 1.74 32.05 1.65
CA PHE A 56 2.86 32.96 1.87
C PHE A 56 3.48 33.44 0.54
N ASN A 57 3.47 32.58 -0.47
CA ASN A 57 3.92 32.88 -1.83
C ASN A 57 2.76 33.22 -2.77
N ALA A 58 1.67 33.80 -2.24
CA ALA A 58 0.50 34.13 -3.04
C ALA A 58 0.76 35.33 -3.96
N VAL A 59 0.19 35.27 -5.16
CA VAL A 59 0.30 36.33 -6.17
C VAL A 59 -0.86 37.32 -5.98
N PRO A 60 -0.61 38.61 -5.73
CA PRO A 60 -1.68 39.59 -5.58
C PRO A 60 -2.32 39.89 -6.93
N LEU A 61 -3.61 39.56 -7.08
CA LEU A 61 -4.39 39.90 -8.28
C LEU A 61 -4.94 41.32 -8.21
N ALA A 62 -5.31 41.76 -7.01
CA ALA A 62 -5.74 43.11 -6.67
C ALA A 62 -5.48 43.35 -5.17
N PRO A 63 -5.56 44.59 -4.65
CA PRO A 63 -5.39 44.85 -3.22
C PRO A 63 -6.34 43.99 -2.38
N GLY A 64 -5.78 43.10 -1.55
CA GLY A 64 -6.52 42.16 -0.70
C GLY A 64 -7.08 40.92 -1.41
N ILE A 65 -6.85 40.73 -2.72
CA ILE A 65 -7.25 39.56 -3.50
C ILE A 65 -5.99 38.81 -3.96
N LEU A 66 -5.85 37.57 -3.50
CA LEU A 66 -4.63 36.76 -3.66
C LEU A 66 -4.93 35.49 -4.47
N PHE A 67 -3.98 35.10 -5.32
CA PHE A 67 -3.97 33.82 -6.03
C PHE A 67 -2.91 32.89 -5.43
N ASP A 68 -3.30 31.66 -5.14
CA ASP A 68 -2.41 30.60 -4.68
C ASP A 68 -3.08 29.22 -4.85
N PHE A 69 -2.32 28.14 -4.67
CA PHE A 69 -2.79 26.76 -4.85
C PHE A 69 -3.31 26.07 -3.57
N ARG A 70 -3.53 26.78 -2.45
CA ARG A 70 -3.98 26.15 -1.16
C ARG A 70 -5.31 25.40 -1.24
N MET A 71 -6.11 25.69 -2.25
CA MET A 71 -7.37 25.01 -2.50
C MET A 71 -7.16 23.57 -2.97
N VAL A 72 -6.02 23.27 -3.61
CA VAL A 72 -5.72 21.94 -4.15
C VAL A 72 -5.49 20.91 -3.04
N PRO A 73 -4.65 21.16 -2.00
CA PRO A 73 -4.54 20.29 -0.83
C PRO A 73 -5.89 19.95 -0.18
N VAL A 74 -6.76 20.95 0.01
CA VAL A 74 -8.11 20.77 0.56
C VAL A 74 -8.95 19.86 -0.33
N ALA A 75 -8.94 20.11 -1.65
CA ALA A 75 -9.67 19.28 -2.62
C ALA A 75 -9.18 17.82 -2.63
N LEU A 76 -7.86 17.59 -2.60
CA LEU A 76 -7.27 16.25 -2.60
C LEU A 76 -7.69 15.45 -1.37
N VAL A 77 -7.67 16.05 -0.18
CA VAL A 77 -8.09 15.38 1.07
C VAL A 77 -9.58 15.15 1.10
N ALA A 78 -10.37 16.16 0.74
CA ALA A 78 -11.82 16.02 0.69
C ALA A 78 -12.25 14.89 -0.25
N ARG A 79 -11.60 14.76 -1.42
CA ARG A 79 -11.83 13.68 -2.37
C ARG A 79 -11.49 12.30 -1.82
N ARG A 80 -10.40 12.19 -1.05
CA ARG A 80 -9.89 10.91 -0.57
C ARG A 80 -10.55 10.44 0.73
N HIS A 81 -10.79 11.36 1.65
CA HIS A 81 -11.19 11.07 3.03
C HIS A 81 -12.52 11.73 3.44
N GLY A 82 -13.19 12.41 2.51
CA GLY A 82 -14.50 13.04 2.72
C GLY A 82 -14.43 14.47 3.27
N ARG A 83 -15.62 15.08 3.42
CA ARG A 83 -15.78 16.52 3.73
C ARG A 83 -15.10 16.95 5.03
N LEU A 84 -15.26 16.14 6.09
CA LEU A 84 -14.70 16.46 7.41
C LEU A 84 -13.16 16.53 7.37
N ALA A 85 -12.53 15.64 6.61
CA ALA A 85 -11.09 15.67 6.40
C ALA A 85 -10.66 16.91 5.60
N GLY A 86 -11.43 17.28 4.57
CA GLY A 86 -11.22 18.54 3.84
C GLY A 86 -11.29 19.76 4.75
N LEU A 87 -12.30 19.81 5.64
CA LEU A 87 -12.46 20.87 6.63
C LEU A 87 -11.32 20.91 7.64
N ALA A 88 -10.80 19.76 8.06
CA ALA A 88 -9.64 19.70 8.96
C ALA A 88 -8.40 20.39 8.39
N VAL A 89 -8.22 20.38 7.05
CA VAL A 89 -7.16 21.15 6.38
C VAL A 89 -7.59 22.59 6.10
N ALA A 90 -8.85 22.81 5.69
CA ALA A 90 -9.35 24.13 5.31
C ALA A 90 -9.43 25.12 6.48
N LEU A 91 -9.78 24.68 7.69
CA LEU A 91 -9.99 25.55 8.84
C LEU A 91 -8.70 26.25 9.30
N PRO A 92 -7.56 25.56 9.53
CA PRO A 92 -6.30 26.24 9.85
C PRO A 92 -5.84 27.20 8.73
N VAL A 93 -6.01 26.80 7.47
CA VAL A 93 -5.68 27.62 6.28
C VAL A 93 -6.55 28.87 6.19
N GLY A 94 -7.83 28.74 6.50
CA GLY A 94 -8.77 29.85 6.57
C GLY A 94 -8.43 30.81 7.70
N ALA A 95 -8.12 30.31 8.89
CA ALA A 95 -7.69 31.12 10.03
C ALA A 95 -6.43 31.92 9.69
N PHE A 96 -5.42 31.28 9.09
CA PHE A 96 -4.20 31.98 8.64
C PHE A 96 -4.50 33.03 7.56
N ARG A 97 -5.40 32.74 6.60
CA ARG A 97 -5.83 33.74 5.61
C ARG A 97 -6.54 34.94 6.23
N ALA A 98 -7.36 34.71 7.25
CA ALA A 98 -8.07 35.79 7.93
C ALA A 98 -7.12 36.78 8.61
N LEU A 99 -6.02 36.29 9.18
CA LEU A 99 -4.98 37.13 9.80
C LEU A 99 -4.29 38.07 8.80
N LEU A 100 -4.20 37.70 7.52
CA LEU A 100 -3.61 38.56 6.48
C LEU A 100 -4.49 39.75 6.10
N GLY A 101 -5.77 39.75 6.50
CA GLY A 101 -6.69 40.86 6.23
C GLY A 101 -6.98 41.12 4.74
N GLY A 102 -7.67 42.23 4.48
CA GLY A 102 -8.06 42.68 3.15
C GLY A 102 -9.44 42.22 2.66
N VAL A 103 -9.94 42.89 1.63
CA VAL A 103 -11.32 42.73 1.11
C VAL A 103 -11.63 41.32 0.59
N GLY A 104 -10.61 40.52 0.24
CA GLY A 104 -10.78 39.15 -0.24
C GLY A 104 -10.89 38.08 0.84
N VAL A 105 -10.81 38.42 2.14
CA VAL A 105 -10.86 37.43 3.24
C VAL A 105 -12.19 36.67 3.23
N GLY A 106 -13.32 37.36 3.33
CA GLY A 106 -14.65 36.74 3.39
C GLY A 106 -14.91 35.78 2.22
N PRO A 107 -14.79 36.27 0.97
CA PRO A 107 -14.89 35.42 -0.22
C PRO A 107 -13.97 34.20 -0.22
N SER A 108 -12.71 34.37 0.22
CA SER A 108 -11.75 33.26 0.30
C SER A 108 -12.14 32.20 1.33
N LEU A 109 -12.75 32.58 2.46
CA LEU A 109 -13.22 31.61 3.46
C LEU A 109 -14.39 30.80 2.91
N VAL A 110 -15.34 31.46 2.23
CA VAL A 110 -16.44 30.78 1.53
C VAL A 110 -15.90 29.81 0.48
N GLN A 111 -14.93 30.25 -0.31
CA GLN A 111 -14.24 29.43 -1.32
C GLN A 111 -13.65 28.15 -0.70
N LEU A 112 -12.97 28.26 0.45
CA LEU A 112 -12.35 27.11 1.15
C LEU A 112 -13.38 26.08 1.60
N LEU A 113 -14.48 26.57 2.19
CA LEU A 113 -15.59 25.71 2.62
C LEU A 113 -16.27 25.03 1.42
N LEU A 114 -16.48 25.75 0.32
CA LEU A 114 -17.04 25.19 -0.92
C LEU A 114 -16.14 24.09 -1.48
N VAL A 115 -14.82 24.28 -1.53
CA VAL A 115 -13.90 23.23 -2.00
C VAL A 115 -13.95 21.99 -1.11
N ALA A 116 -13.89 22.17 0.22
CA ALA A 116 -13.97 21.05 1.16
C ALA A 116 -15.29 20.26 1.01
N TRP A 117 -16.39 20.96 0.70
CA TRP A 117 -17.71 20.36 0.58
C TRP A 117 -17.96 19.68 -0.78
N LEU A 118 -17.65 20.39 -1.87
CA LEU A 118 -17.91 19.98 -3.26
C LEU A 118 -16.93 18.93 -3.76
N ALA A 119 -15.70 18.92 -3.27
CA ALA A 119 -14.69 17.95 -3.70
C ALA A 119 -14.96 16.53 -3.16
N ALA A 120 -15.70 16.39 -2.06
CA ALA A 120 -15.99 15.09 -1.47
C ALA A 120 -16.98 14.25 -2.29
N PRO A 121 -16.77 12.93 -2.41
CA PRO A 121 -17.58 12.04 -3.24
C PRO A 121 -18.91 11.67 -2.58
N ASN A 122 -19.93 12.52 -2.68
CA ASN A 122 -21.30 12.19 -2.27
C ASN A 122 -22.26 12.49 -3.43
N GLY A 123 -23.16 11.55 -3.75
CA GLY A 123 -24.14 11.50 -4.86
C GLY A 123 -25.12 12.67 -5.01
N THR A 124 -24.61 13.90 -5.02
CA THR A 124 -25.27 15.09 -5.54
C THR A 124 -25.22 15.06 -7.07
N TRP A 125 -26.03 15.87 -7.78
CA TRP A 125 -25.99 16.05 -9.24
C TRP A 125 -24.61 16.51 -9.78
N LEU A 126 -23.71 16.90 -8.88
CA LEU A 126 -22.29 17.21 -9.10
C LEU A 126 -21.36 16.01 -8.91
N ASN A 127 -21.88 14.78 -8.83
CA ASN A 127 -21.16 13.59 -8.39
C ASN A 127 -19.74 13.48 -8.98
N LEU A 128 -18.74 13.82 -8.16
CA LEU A 128 -17.33 13.76 -8.54
C LEU A 128 -16.69 12.42 -8.17
N SER A 129 -17.49 11.41 -7.78
CA SER A 129 -17.03 10.09 -7.34
C SER A 129 -16.36 9.34 -8.48
N ALA A 130 -15.03 9.29 -8.45
CA ALA A 130 -14.28 8.33 -9.23
C ALA A 130 -14.53 6.94 -8.63
N VAL A 131 -15.11 6.04 -9.44
CA VAL A 131 -15.04 4.60 -9.20
C VAL A 131 -13.56 4.23 -9.09
N PRO A 132 -13.14 3.40 -8.12
CA PRO A 132 -11.76 2.92 -8.07
C PRO A 132 -11.46 2.15 -9.37
N GLY A 133 -10.58 2.68 -10.22
CA GLY A 133 -10.06 1.96 -11.40
C GLY A 133 -10.26 2.62 -12.76
N GLU A 134 -11.28 3.46 -13.01
CA GLU A 134 -11.64 3.82 -14.40
C GLU A 134 -11.51 5.30 -14.82
N ALA A 135 -11.31 6.26 -13.92
CA ALA A 135 -11.52 7.68 -14.26
C ALA A 135 -10.22 8.52 -14.28
N MET A 136 -9.32 8.27 -15.23
CA MET A 136 -8.23 9.23 -15.53
C MET A 136 -8.58 10.16 -16.72
N MET A 137 -9.35 9.68 -17.70
CA MET A 137 -9.69 10.45 -18.92
C MET A 137 -11.00 11.28 -18.83
N ARG A 138 -11.86 11.04 -17.84
CA ARG A 138 -13.09 11.86 -17.60
C ARG A 138 -12.88 13.03 -16.62
N THR A 139 -11.64 13.21 -16.14
CA THR A 139 -11.24 13.96 -14.94
C THR A 139 -11.01 15.47 -15.10
N PRO A 140 -10.66 16.05 -16.27
CA PRO A 140 -10.42 17.50 -16.34
C PRO A 140 -11.71 18.29 -16.11
N TRP A 141 -12.84 17.81 -16.63
CA TRP A 141 -14.15 18.46 -16.45
C TRP A 141 -14.60 18.50 -15.00
N VAL A 142 -14.26 17.48 -14.21
CA VAL A 142 -14.53 17.41 -12.76
C VAL A 142 -13.75 18.50 -12.03
N ALA A 143 -12.45 18.65 -12.32
CA ALA A 143 -11.62 19.68 -11.74
C ALA A 143 -12.09 21.09 -12.17
N LEU A 144 -12.39 21.28 -13.45
CA LEU A 144 -12.92 22.53 -13.99
C LEU A 144 -14.25 22.92 -13.35
N ARG A 145 -15.22 21.99 -13.22
CA ARG A 145 -16.51 22.26 -12.56
C ARG A 145 -16.35 22.60 -11.09
N LEU A 146 -15.50 21.86 -10.37
CA LEU A 146 -15.22 22.11 -8.96
C LEU A 146 -14.73 23.53 -8.76
N PHE A 147 -13.69 23.94 -9.49
CA PHE A 147 -13.12 25.27 -9.32
C PHE A 147 -13.98 26.37 -9.95
N ALA A 148 -14.74 26.09 -11.01
CA ALA A 148 -15.71 27.04 -11.54
C ALA A 148 -16.75 27.43 -10.47
N LEU A 149 -17.31 26.46 -9.75
CA LEU A 149 -18.26 26.73 -8.67
C LEU A 149 -17.59 27.33 -7.43
N ALA A 150 -16.47 26.75 -7.00
CA ALA A 150 -15.80 27.19 -5.79
C ALA A 150 -15.28 28.63 -5.91
N ASN A 151 -14.91 29.09 -7.11
CA ASN A 151 -14.33 30.43 -7.33
C ASN A 151 -15.38 31.54 -7.52
N LEU A 152 -16.69 31.25 -7.51
CA LEU A 152 -17.74 32.27 -7.63
C LEU A 152 -17.64 33.41 -6.59
N PRO A 153 -17.25 33.17 -5.32
CA PRO A 153 -17.05 34.25 -4.36
C PRO A 153 -16.03 35.31 -4.79
N LEU A 154 -15.13 35.00 -5.73
CA LEU A 154 -14.16 35.96 -6.28
C LEU A 154 -14.85 37.22 -6.85
N PHE A 155 -16.00 37.07 -7.50
CA PHE A 155 -16.73 38.21 -8.06
C PHE A 155 -17.19 39.19 -6.97
N ALA A 156 -17.61 38.68 -5.81
CA ALA A 156 -17.93 39.51 -4.66
C ALA A 156 -16.67 40.23 -4.13
N ALA A 157 -15.50 39.59 -4.13
CA ALA A 157 -14.24 40.24 -3.73
C ALA A 157 -13.87 41.42 -4.64
N PHE A 158 -14.01 41.25 -5.96
CA PHE A 158 -13.75 42.33 -6.93
C PHE A 158 -14.77 43.47 -6.82
N ALA A 159 -16.06 43.14 -6.61
CA ALA A 159 -17.10 44.14 -6.39
C ALA A 159 -16.86 44.96 -5.11
N LEU A 160 -16.57 44.29 -3.98
CA LEU A 160 -16.23 44.94 -2.71
C LEU A 160 -14.95 45.78 -2.79
N GLY A 161 -14.00 45.39 -3.65
CA GLY A 161 -12.77 46.14 -3.92
C GLY A 161 -12.90 47.29 -4.91
N GLY A 162 -14.11 47.58 -5.42
CA GLY A 162 -14.35 48.65 -6.40
C GLY A 162 -13.65 48.43 -7.74
N ARG A 163 -13.44 47.17 -8.15
CA ARG A 163 -12.70 46.82 -9.38
C ARG A 163 -13.64 46.48 -10.54
N PRO A 164 -13.24 46.76 -11.79
CA PRO A 164 -14.08 46.48 -12.95
C PRO A 164 -14.27 44.98 -13.15
N TRP A 165 -15.46 44.59 -13.61
CA TRP A 165 -15.85 43.18 -13.74
C TRP A 165 -15.05 42.45 -14.83
N THR A 166 -14.53 43.19 -15.81
CA THR A 166 -13.65 42.66 -16.86
C THR A 166 -12.37 42.06 -16.28
N GLN A 167 -11.78 42.69 -15.25
CA GLN A 167 -10.63 42.13 -14.52
C GLN A 167 -11.02 40.89 -13.71
N ALA A 168 -12.22 40.88 -13.14
CA ALA A 168 -12.74 39.73 -12.39
C ALA A 168 -12.93 38.49 -13.29
N VAL A 169 -13.44 38.67 -14.51
CA VAL A 169 -13.65 37.57 -15.47
C VAL A 169 -12.31 36.94 -15.89
N ALA A 170 -11.31 37.75 -16.23
CA ALA A 170 -9.99 37.25 -16.59
C ALA A 170 -9.33 36.51 -15.41
N ALA A 171 -9.41 37.08 -14.20
CA ALA A 171 -8.90 36.45 -12.99
C ALA A 171 -9.61 35.12 -12.68
N TYR A 172 -10.94 35.08 -12.84
CA TYR A 172 -11.75 33.88 -12.64
C TYR A 172 -11.34 32.76 -13.60
N ALA A 173 -11.22 33.05 -14.90
CA ALA A 173 -10.80 32.06 -15.90
C ALA A 173 -9.42 31.48 -15.59
N ALA A 174 -8.45 32.34 -15.24
CA ALA A 174 -7.11 31.91 -14.84
C ALA A 174 -7.13 31.05 -13.57
N LEU A 175 -7.88 31.45 -12.54
CA LEU A 175 -8.03 30.71 -11.28
C LEU A 175 -8.62 29.31 -11.50
N VAL A 176 -9.65 29.20 -12.34
CA VAL A 176 -10.26 27.90 -12.67
C VAL A 176 -9.27 27.02 -13.41
N ALA A 177 -8.63 27.53 -14.46
CA ALA A 177 -7.68 26.77 -15.27
C ALA A 177 -6.47 26.32 -14.44
N LEU A 178 -5.82 27.23 -13.73
CA LEU A 178 -4.64 26.93 -12.92
C LEU A 178 -4.99 25.94 -11.80
N SER A 179 -6.03 26.19 -11.02
CA SER A 179 -6.42 25.28 -9.92
C SER A 179 -6.77 23.89 -10.42
N ALA A 180 -7.44 23.80 -11.58
CA ALA A 180 -7.72 22.51 -12.23
C ALA A 180 -6.43 21.78 -12.64
N VAL A 181 -5.48 22.48 -13.26
CA VAL A 181 -4.16 21.92 -13.58
C VAL A 181 -3.44 21.43 -12.32
N GLY A 182 -3.40 22.26 -11.26
CA GLY A 182 -2.78 21.89 -9.99
C GLY A 182 -3.40 20.63 -9.37
N LEU A 183 -4.73 20.52 -9.39
CA LEU A 183 -5.44 19.33 -8.90
C LEU A 183 -5.12 18.08 -9.74
N LEU A 184 -5.11 18.21 -11.07
CA LEU A 184 -4.77 17.10 -11.98
C LEU A 184 -3.34 16.61 -11.75
N LEU A 185 -2.38 17.53 -11.66
CA LEU A 185 -0.98 17.20 -11.39
C LEU A 185 -0.81 16.52 -10.02
N GLY A 186 -1.49 17.03 -8.98
CA GLY A 186 -1.50 16.41 -7.66
C GLY A 186 -2.10 15.00 -7.67
N GLN A 187 -3.16 14.77 -8.45
CA GLN A 187 -3.75 13.45 -8.64
C GLN A 187 -2.81 12.49 -9.39
N VAL A 188 -2.18 12.94 -10.47
CA VAL A 188 -1.21 12.14 -11.23
C VAL A 188 -0.02 11.73 -10.35
N ALA A 189 0.52 12.65 -9.55
CA ALA A 189 1.60 12.37 -8.61
C ALA A 189 1.19 11.29 -7.59
N GLY A 190 0.01 11.45 -6.97
CA GLY A 190 -0.52 10.47 -6.02
C GLY A 190 -0.80 9.11 -6.64
N HIS A 191 -1.39 9.07 -7.85
CA HIS A 191 -1.75 7.83 -8.52
C HIS A 191 -0.53 7.04 -8.97
N THR A 192 0.45 7.72 -9.61
CA THR A 192 1.70 7.11 -10.06
C THR A 192 2.45 6.45 -8.89
N ARG A 193 2.45 7.10 -7.73
CA ARG A 193 3.04 6.54 -6.50
C ARG A 193 2.31 5.28 -6.04
N MET A 194 0.98 5.30 -5.97
CA MET A 194 0.20 4.12 -5.56
C MET A 194 0.39 2.94 -6.53
N GLN A 195 0.42 3.20 -7.83
CA GLN A 195 0.74 2.18 -8.84
C GLN A 195 2.15 1.62 -8.66
N SER A 196 3.12 2.48 -8.36
CA SER A 196 4.51 2.08 -8.14
C SER A 196 4.64 1.17 -6.90
N LEU A 197 3.93 1.51 -5.81
CA LEU A 197 3.86 0.66 -4.61
C LEU A 197 3.18 -0.68 -4.89
N ALA A 198 2.06 -0.68 -5.63
CA ALA A 198 1.36 -1.90 -6.01
C ALA A 198 2.25 -2.83 -6.85
N ARG A 199 2.96 -2.27 -7.84
CA ARG A 199 3.93 -3.01 -8.65
C ARG A 199 5.08 -3.54 -7.80
N GLN A 200 5.62 -2.74 -6.90
CA GLN A 200 6.69 -3.17 -6.00
C GLN A 200 6.25 -4.32 -5.10
N GLN A 201 5.04 -4.26 -4.55
CA GLN A 201 4.46 -5.34 -3.74
C GLN A 201 4.26 -6.59 -4.58
N HIS A 202 3.71 -6.46 -5.79
CA HIS A 202 3.53 -7.58 -6.71
C HIS A 202 4.85 -8.24 -7.10
N TYR A 203 5.88 -7.45 -7.45
CA TYR A 203 7.21 -7.98 -7.74
C TYR A 203 7.88 -8.62 -6.53
N ARG A 204 7.65 -8.10 -5.32
CA ARG A 204 8.11 -8.77 -4.09
C ARG A 204 7.45 -10.12 -3.91
N THR A 205 6.13 -10.22 -4.08
CA THR A 205 5.43 -11.50 -4.03
C THR A 205 6.00 -12.47 -5.06
N LEU A 206 6.10 -12.07 -6.33
CA LEU A 206 6.68 -12.92 -7.38
C LEU A 206 8.14 -13.33 -7.11
N ALA A 207 8.93 -12.46 -6.49
CA ALA A 207 10.35 -12.73 -6.24
C ALA A 207 10.58 -13.68 -5.06
N PHE A 208 9.67 -13.74 -4.08
CA PHE A 208 9.89 -14.40 -2.79
C PHE A 208 8.85 -15.45 -2.40
N THR A 209 7.81 -15.65 -3.21
CA THR A 209 6.78 -16.68 -3.00
C THR A 209 6.75 -17.66 -4.16
N ASP A 210 6.43 -18.91 -3.87
CA ASP A 210 6.17 -19.94 -4.86
C ASP A 210 4.77 -19.74 -5.45
N ALA A 211 4.66 -19.63 -6.77
CA ALA A 211 3.40 -19.29 -7.44
C ALA A 211 2.34 -20.40 -7.33
N LEU A 212 2.75 -21.66 -7.16
CA LEU A 212 1.84 -22.80 -7.08
C LEU A 212 1.25 -22.93 -5.67
N THR A 213 2.10 -22.90 -4.64
CA THR A 213 1.69 -23.23 -3.27
C THR A 213 1.44 -22.02 -2.38
N GLY A 214 1.92 -20.84 -2.76
CA GLY A 214 1.89 -19.63 -1.93
C GLY A 214 2.86 -19.66 -0.74
N ALA A 215 3.67 -20.72 -0.58
CA ALA A 215 4.76 -20.75 0.39
C ALA A 215 5.87 -19.76 -0.02
N LEU A 216 6.79 -19.45 0.89
CA LEU A 216 7.99 -18.69 0.53
C LEU A 216 8.87 -19.56 -0.39
N ASN A 217 9.63 -18.97 -1.30
CA ASN A 217 10.47 -19.74 -2.22
C ASN A 217 11.89 -19.95 -1.67
N ARG A 218 12.70 -20.75 -2.38
CA ARG A 218 14.12 -20.98 -2.07
C ARG A 218 14.92 -19.70 -1.86
N ARG A 219 14.71 -18.68 -2.69
CA ARG A 219 15.41 -17.39 -2.57
C ARG A 219 15.14 -16.72 -1.23
N GLN A 220 13.89 -16.75 -0.77
CA GLN A 220 13.53 -16.18 0.52
C GLN A 220 14.12 -17.01 1.69
N PHE A 221 14.14 -18.35 1.56
CA PHE A 221 14.80 -19.22 2.53
C PHE A 221 16.28 -18.88 2.72
N GLU A 222 17.03 -18.70 1.62
CA GLU A 222 18.46 -18.34 1.64
C GLU A 222 18.71 -16.97 2.29
N LEU A 223 17.76 -16.03 2.19
CA LEU A 223 17.85 -14.73 2.84
C LEU A 223 17.53 -14.78 4.34
N ASP A 224 16.59 -15.64 4.75
CA ASP A 224 16.13 -15.70 6.13
C ASP A 224 17.00 -16.56 7.04
N LEU A 225 17.55 -17.65 6.52
CA LEU A 225 18.34 -18.60 7.30
C LEU A 225 19.52 -17.94 8.05
N PRO A 226 20.32 -17.04 7.46
CA PRO A 226 21.47 -16.44 8.15
C PRO A 226 21.10 -15.44 9.25
N VAL A 227 19.90 -14.84 9.18
CA VAL A 227 19.43 -13.79 10.11
C VAL A 227 18.42 -14.33 11.13
N THR A 228 18.25 -15.64 11.15
CA THR A 228 17.29 -16.33 12.00
C THR A 228 17.74 -16.29 13.48
N PRO A 229 16.84 -16.03 14.45
CA PRO A 229 17.21 -15.94 15.86
C PRO A 229 17.78 -17.26 16.42
N HIS A 230 18.62 -17.14 17.46
CA HIS A 230 19.08 -18.29 18.24
C HIS A 230 17.90 -19.11 18.80
N GLY A 231 18.08 -20.43 18.86
CA GLY A 231 17.04 -21.37 19.30
C GLY A 231 16.05 -21.78 18.21
N THR A 232 16.14 -21.21 17.01
CA THR A 232 15.33 -21.67 15.86
C THR A 232 15.82 -23.01 15.35
N HIS A 233 14.90 -23.84 14.87
CA HIS A 233 15.21 -25.12 14.24
C HIS A 233 14.83 -25.11 12.75
N LEU A 234 15.66 -25.73 11.93
CA LEU A 234 15.38 -26.03 10.52
C LEU A 234 14.81 -27.44 10.42
N LEU A 235 13.60 -27.53 9.87
CA LEU A 235 12.96 -28.77 9.47
C LEU A 235 12.96 -28.85 7.94
N LEU A 236 13.71 -29.77 7.35
CA LEU A 236 13.57 -30.14 5.94
C LEU A 236 12.55 -31.26 5.81
N LEU A 237 11.67 -31.15 4.81
CA LEU A 237 10.58 -32.07 4.53
C LEU A 237 10.59 -32.44 3.06
N ASP A 238 10.23 -33.69 2.78
CA ASP A 238 10.06 -34.19 1.42
C ASP A 238 8.88 -35.18 1.38
N LEU A 239 7.98 -34.98 0.42
CA LEU A 239 6.81 -35.83 0.23
C LEU A 239 7.23 -37.19 -0.31
N ASP A 240 6.93 -38.24 0.45
CA ASP A 240 7.33 -39.59 0.10
C ASP A 240 6.59 -40.06 -1.16
N HIS A 241 7.36 -40.60 -2.13
CA HIS A 241 6.82 -41.17 -3.36
C HIS A 241 5.98 -40.20 -4.21
N PHE A 242 6.21 -38.88 -4.11
CA PHE A 242 5.42 -37.88 -4.85
C PHE A 242 5.44 -38.10 -6.37
N LYS A 243 6.58 -38.54 -6.94
CA LYS A 243 6.65 -38.94 -8.35
C LYS A 243 5.58 -39.98 -8.74
N ARG A 244 5.31 -40.97 -7.89
CA ARG A 244 4.26 -41.99 -8.12
C ARG A 244 2.88 -41.34 -8.28
N VAL A 245 2.61 -40.29 -7.51
CA VAL A 245 1.34 -39.55 -7.57
C VAL A 245 1.20 -38.87 -8.94
N ASN A 246 2.25 -38.19 -9.41
CA ASN A 246 2.27 -37.59 -10.74
C ASN A 246 2.10 -38.64 -11.85
N ASP A 247 2.83 -39.76 -11.75
CA ASP A 247 2.80 -40.83 -12.75
C ASP A 247 1.42 -41.52 -12.80
N THR A 248 0.69 -41.58 -11.67
CA THR A 248 -0.61 -42.28 -11.56
C THR A 248 -1.81 -41.37 -11.84
N TYR A 249 -1.78 -40.12 -11.37
CA TYR A 249 -2.93 -39.20 -11.37
C TYR A 249 -2.71 -37.91 -12.18
N GLY A 250 -1.55 -37.76 -12.81
CA GLY A 250 -1.17 -36.59 -13.57
C GLY A 250 -0.70 -35.42 -12.72
N HIS A 251 -0.02 -34.47 -13.38
CA HIS A 251 0.59 -33.31 -12.73
C HIS A 251 -0.41 -32.38 -12.05
N GLU A 252 -1.62 -32.20 -12.58
CA GLU A 252 -2.66 -31.37 -11.94
C GLU A 252 -3.03 -31.91 -10.54
N THR A 253 -3.07 -33.24 -10.38
CA THR A 253 -3.30 -33.86 -9.07
C THR A 253 -2.11 -33.69 -8.15
N GLY A 254 -0.89 -33.81 -8.67
CA GLY A 254 0.34 -33.51 -7.93
C GLY A 254 0.36 -32.07 -7.41
N ASP A 255 -0.03 -31.12 -8.24
CA ASP A 255 -0.13 -29.70 -7.89
C ASP A 255 -1.13 -29.48 -6.74
N ARG A 256 -2.30 -30.13 -6.79
CA ARG A 256 -3.28 -30.11 -5.70
C ARG A 256 -2.73 -30.73 -4.41
N VAL A 257 -1.92 -31.77 -4.51
CA VAL A 257 -1.24 -32.39 -3.35
C VAL A 257 -0.23 -31.42 -2.73
N LEU A 258 0.56 -30.71 -3.53
CA LEU A 258 1.52 -29.71 -3.01
C LEU A 258 0.80 -28.54 -2.33
N GLN A 259 -0.28 -28.03 -2.93
CA GLN A 259 -1.10 -26.97 -2.35
C GLN A 259 -1.74 -27.41 -1.02
N ALA A 260 -2.34 -28.60 -1.00
CA ALA A 260 -2.96 -29.15 0.21
C ALA A 260 -1.92 -29.45 1.29
N PHE A 261 -0.73 -29.91 0.92
CA PHE A 261 0.39 -30.12 1.84
C PHE A 261 0.79 -28.80 2.51
N CYS A 262 1.00 -27.73 1.75
CA CYS A 262 1.33 -26.43 2.33
C CYS A 262 0.24 -25.92 3.27
N ALA A 263 -1.03 -26.07 2.91
CA ALA A 263 -2.14 -25.70 3.79
C ALA A 263 -2.14 -26.50 5.10
N VAL A 264 -1.89 -27.82 5.05
CA VAL A 264 -1.78 -28.65 6.26
C VAL A 264 -0.60 -28.19 7.12
N VAL A 265 0.57 -27.94 6.54
CA VAL A 265 1.73 -27.49 7.31
C VAL A 265 1.44 -26.14 7.98
N GLN A 266 0.91 -25.16 7.24
CA GLN A 266 0.62 -23.81 7.74
C GLN A 266 -0.37 -23.82 8.92
N GLU A 267 -1.38 -24.69 8.90
CA GLU A 267 -2.36 -24.82 10.00
C GLU A 267 -1.76 -25.41 11.28
N HIS A 268 -0.63 -26.13 11.17
CA HIS A 268 -0.05 -26.89 12.28
C HIS A 268 1.29 -26.33 12.78
N VAL A 269 1.77 -25.24 12.19
CA VAL A 269 2.92 -24.44 12.66
C VAL A 269 2.42 -23.15 13.33
N ARG A 270 3.29 -22.48 14.09
CA ARG A 270 2.94 -21.24 14.80
C ARG A 270 2.99 -20.04 13.85
N SER A 271 2.39 -18.91 14.24
CA SER A 271 2.41 -17.67 13.44
C SER A 271 3.81 -17.09 13.21
N GLY A 272 4.79 -17.43 14.07
CA GLY A 272 6.19 -17.04 13.91
C GLY A 272 7.05 -18.03 13.12
N ASP A 273 6.48 -19.17 12.71
CA ASP A 273 7.17 -20.17 11.91
C ASP A 273 7.00 -19.84 10.42
N ARG A 274 8.02 -20.18 9.61
CA ARG A 274 8.04 -19.82 8.19
C ARG A 274 8.20 -21.06 7.33
N LEU A 275 7.26 -21.27 6.41
CA LEU A 275 7.26 -22.38 5.44
C LEU A 275 7.83 -21.91 4.09
N TYR A 276 8.74 -22.71 3.55
CA TYR A 276 9.39 -22.49 2.26
C TYR A 276 9.23 -23.72 1.37
N ARG A 277 9.07 -23.52 0.07
CA ARG A 277 9.25 -24.55 -0.96
C ARG A 277 10.61 -24.38 -1.59
N LEU A 278 11.47 -25.39 -1.42
CA LEU A 278 12.83 -25.38 -1.94
C LEU A 278 12.90 -25.94 -3.36
N GLY A 279 12.05 -26.90 -3.70
CA GLY A 279 12.08 -27.63 -4.96
C GLY A 279 10.72 -28.21 -5.34
N GLY A 280 10.73 -29.25 -6.18
CA GLY A 280 9.51 -29.91 -6.66
C GLY A 280 8.61 -30.38 -5.51
N GLU A 281 9.14 -31.26 -4.66
CA GLU A 281 8.46 -31.87 -3.51
C GLU A 281 9.17 -31.59 -2.16
N GLU A 282 10.16 -30.70 -2.19
CA GLU A 282 11.04 -30.37 -1.07
C GLU A 282 10.61 -29.06 -0.40
N PHE A 283 10.48 -29.10 0.92
CA PHE A 283 10.05 -27.97 1.74
C PHE A 283 10.99 -27.76 2.93
N ALA A 284 11.07 -26.53 3.41
CA ALA A 284 11.73 -26.17 4.64
C ALA A 284 10.77 -25.45 5.57
N VAL A 285 10.92 -25.66 6.88
CA VAL A 285 10.22 -24.88 7.90
C VAL A 285 11.25 -24.37 8.90
N LEU A 286 11.28 -23.05 9.11
CA LEU A 286 11.98 -22.45 10.23
C LEU A 286 11.03 -22.36 11.41
N LEU A 287 11.30 -23.17 12.44
CA LEU A 287 10.50 -23.30 13.66
C LEU A 287 11.10 -22.43 14.75
N THR A 288 10.45 -21.30 15.05
CA THR A 288 10.99 -20.27 15.93
C THR A 288 10.76 -20.63 17.40
N GLY A 289 11.80 -20.45 18.20
CA GLY A 289 11.79 -20.68 19.64
C GLY A 289 12.46 -21.99 20.05
N PRO A 290 13.12 -22.02 21.23
CA PRO A 290 13.98 -23.14 21.63
C PRO A 290 13.21 -24.43 21.91
N ASP A 291 11.93 -24.35 22.29
CA ASP A 291 11.17 -25.48 22.82
C ASP A 291 10.11 -26.01 21.86
N GLY A 292 10.06 -27.35 21.75
CA GLY A 292 8.97 -28.08 21.14
C GLY A 292 9.05 -28.27 19.62
N ALA A 293 10.18 -27.90 18.97
CA ALA A 293 10.36 -28.07 17.53
C ALA A 293 10.13 -29.52 17.07
N ALA A 294 10.61 -30.52 17.81
CA ALA A 294 10.37 -31.93 17.53
C ALA A 294 8.87 -32.30 17.60
N GLY A 295 8.15 -31.76 18.59
CA GLY A 295 6.70 -31.97 18.71
C GLY A 295 5.91 -31.30 17.59
N VAL A 296 6.35 -30.13 17.10
CA VAL A 296 5.76 -29.50 15.92
C VAL A 296 6.03 -30.32 14.65
N ALA A 297 7.27 -30.75 14.44
CA ALA A 297 7.65 -31.56 13.28
C ALA A 297 6.86 -32.87 13.21
N GLU A 298 6.74 -33.57 14.35
CA GLU A 298 5.98 -34.81 14.43
C GLU A 298 4.48 -34.59 14.25
N ARG A 299 3.93 -33.49 14.80
CA ARG A 299 2.54 -33.10 14.55
C ARG A 299 2.30 -32.85 13.07
N VAL A 300 3.17 -32.10 12.40
CA VAL A 300 3.07 -31.85 10.95
C VAL A 300 3.06 -33.17 10.18
N ARG A 301 4.00 -34.07 10.47
CA ARG A 301 4.07 -35.40 9.83
C ARG A 301 2.77 -36.20 10.00
N ALA A 302 2.28 -36.29 11.25
CA ALA A 302 1.06 -37.04 11.56
C ALA A 302 -0.18 -36.44 10.87
N GLN A 303 -0.27 -35.11 10.78
CA GLN A 303 -1.41 -34.42 10.18
C GLN A 303 -1.39 -34.49 8.64
N VAL A 304 -0.21 -34.48 8.02
CA VAL A 304 -0.07 -34.79 6.59
C VAL A 304 -0.64 -36.19 6.31
N HIS A 305 -0.22 -37.19 7.09
CA HIS A 305 -0.73 -38.56 6.94
C HIS A 305 -2.25 -38.67 7.14
N ALA A 306 -2.81 -37.94 8.11
CA ALA A 306 -4.24 -38.02 8.43
C ALA A 306 -5.14 -37.25 7.46
N LEU A 307 -4.69 -36.10 6.94
CA LEU A 307 -5.57 -35.13 6.27
C LEU A 307 -5.36 -35.05 4.75
N LEU A 308 -4.15 -35.30 4.25
CA LEU A 308 -3.78 -34.92 2.89
C LEU A 308 -4.61 -35.66 1.84
N ALA A 309 -4.81 -36.98 2.01
CA ALA A 309 -5.65 -37.82 1.16
C ALA A 309 -7.08 -37.28 1.01
N ARG A 310 -7.70 -36.90 2.13
CA ARG A 310 -9.04 -36.34 2.16
C ARG A 310 -9.10 -34.96 1.49
N ARG A 311 -8.10 -34.10 1.72
CA ARG A 311 -8.06 -32.74 1.14
C ARG A 311 -7.96 -32.74 -0.38
N VAL A 312 -7.28 -33.73 -0.95
CA VAL A 312 -7.16 -33.86 -2.41
C VAL A 312 -8.24 -34.73 -3.04
N GLY A 313 -9.15 -35.30 -2.25
CA GLY A 313 -10.23 -36.15 -2.74
C GLY A 313 -9.76 -37.54 -3.18
N LEU A 314 -8.69 -38.06 -2.58
CA LEU A 314 -8.13 -39.39 -2.84
C LEU A 314 -8.12 -40.23 -1.55
N PRO A 315 -9.28 -40.56 -0.96
CA PRO A 315 -9.35 -41.22 0.35
C PRO A 315 -8.77 -42.65 0.39
N GLY A 316 -8.52 -43.27 -0.77
CA GLY A 316 -7.87 -44.58 -0.86
C GLY A 316 -6.33 -44.52 -0.96
N GLU A 317 -5.74 -43.33 -1.09
CA GLU A 317 -4.30 -43.14 -1.12
C GLU A 317 -3.77 -42.75 0.27
N THR A 318 -2.52 -43.11 0.52
CA THR A 318 -1.79 -42.72 1.72
C THR A 318 -0.64 -41.81 1.33
N PHE A 319 -0.67 -40.57 1.82
CA PHE A 319 0.41 -39.61 1.63
C PHE A 319 1.23 -39.51 2.90
N THR A 320 2.54 -39.58 2.80
CA THR A 320 3.45 -39.42 3.95
C THR A 320 4.54 -38.41 3.63
N VAL A 321 5.20 -37.93 4.68
CA VAL A 321 6.32 -37.00 4.57
C VAL A 321 7.44 -37.50 5.46
N SER A 322 8.66 -37.41 4.94
CA SER A 322 9.88 -37.66 5.70
C SER A 322 10.58 -36.34 5.98
N GLY A 323 11.31 -36.24 7.10
CA GLY A 323 11.96 -34.99 7.46
C GLY A 323 13.22 -35.11 8.30
N GLY A 324 14.07 -34.10 8.20
CA GLY A 324 15.26 -33.91 9.02
C GLY A 324 15.14 -32.63 9.84
N LEU A 325 15.27 -32.74 11.16
CA LEU A 325 15.16 -31.61 12.10
C LEU A 325 16.51 -31.31 12.76
N VAL A 326 16.94 -30.05 12.69
CA VAL A 326 18.22 -29.59 13.27
C VAL A 326 18.07 -28.22 13.90
N PRO A 327 18.84 -27.89 14.95
CA PRO A 327 18.99 -26.49 15.37
C PRO A 327 19.67 -25.70 14.23
N VAL A 328 19.25 -24.45 14.04
CA VAL A 328 19.91 -23.54 13.08
C VAL A 328 21.29 -23.18 13.64
N GLY A 329 22.33 -23.48 12.86
CA GLY A 329 23.74 -23.27 13.18
C GLY A 329 24.59 -23.41 11.92
N GLN A 330 25.91 -23.57 12.08
CA GLN A 330 26.79 -23.84 10.94
C GLN A 330 26.37 -25.13 10.23
N ASP A 331 26.31 -25.08 8.90
CA ASP A 331 25.95 -26.19 8.03
C ASP A 331 24.57 -26.85 8.32
N ALA A 332 23.65 -26.10 8.95
CA ALA A 332 22.30 -26.60 9.23
C ALA A 332 21.59 -27.19 7.99
N PRO A 333 21.67 -26.62 6.78
CA PRO A 333 21.08 -27.23 5.59
C PRO A 333 21.63 -28.64 5.28
N ALA A 334 22.96 -28.80 5.30
CA ALA A 334 23.61 -30.09 5.02
C ALA A 334 23.26 -31.13 6.10
N GLN A 335 23.24 -30.70 7.36
CA GLN A 335 22.85 -31.52 8.49
C GLN A 335 21.38 -31.96 8.45
N ALA A 336 20.48 -31.07 8.03
CA ALA A 336 19.06 -31.40 7.88
C ALA A 336 18.85 -32.36 6.70
N ASP A 337 19.58 -32.17 5.61
CA ASP A 337 19.54 -33.04 4.43
C ASP A 337 20.00 -34.46 4.77
N GLU A 338 21.10 -34.60 5.52
CA GLU A 338 21.57 -35.90 5.99
C GLU A 338 20.52 -36.63 6.83
N ARG A 339 19.81 -35.90 7.70
CA ARG A 339 18.74 -36.47 8.54
C ARG A 339 17.52 -36.85 7.71
N LEU A 340 17.15 -36.05 6.73
CA LEU A 340 16.09 -36.39 5.77
C LEU A 340 16.45 -37.65 4.97
N TYR A 341 17.70 -37.76 4.51
CA TYR A 341 18.19 -38.96 3.84
C TYR A 341 18.08 -40.19 4.74
N ARG A 342 18.49 -40.09 6.01
CA ARG A 342 18.33 -41.17 7.00
C ARG A 342 16.85 -41.53 7.21
N ALA A 343 15.95 -40.54 7.27
CA ALA A 343 14.51 -40.77 7.39
C ALA A 343 13.98 -41.63 6.22
N LYS A 344 14.39 -41.28 4.99
CA LYS A 344 14.03 -42.04 3.78
C LYS A 344 14.63 -43.46 3.79
N ALA A 345 15.88 -43.60 4.19
CA ALA A 345 16.57 -44.90 4.26
C ALA A 345 15.96 -45.85 5.31
N GLN A 346 15.44 -45.31 6.41
CA GLN A 346 14.84 -46.10 7.49
C GLN A 346 13.37 -46.46 7.27
N GLY A 347 12.86 -46.32 6.04
CA GLY A 347 11.49 -46.70 5.70
C GLY A 347 10.48 -45.54 5.67
N ARG A 348 10.96 -44.30 5.56
CA ARG A 348 10.14 -43.10 5.33
C ARG A 348 9.13 -42.81 6.46
N ASN A 349 8.21 -41.86 6.21
CA ASN A 349 7.13 -41.44 7.10
C ASN A 349 7.61 -41.17 8.54
N ARG A 350 8.72 -40.44 8.68
CA ARG A 350 9.34 -40.15 9.98
C ARG A 350 10.14 -38.86 9.97
N ILE A 351 10.29 -38.28 11.15
CA ILE A 351 11.21 -37.17 11.39
C ILE A 351 12.44 -37.71 12.11
N VAL A 352 13.62 -37.44 11.57
CA VAL A 352 14.90 -37.70 12.25
C VAL A 352 15.41 -36.40 12.83
N ALA A 353 15.42 -36.30 14.16
CA ALA A 353 16.02 -35.19 14.90
C ALA A 353 17.44 -35.57 15.38
N MET A 354 18.20 -34.61 15.93
CA MET A 354 19.37 -34.96 16.74
C MET A 354 18.96 -35.94 17.84
N SER A 355 19.64 -37.09 17.91
CA SER A 355 19.81 -37.75 19.20
C SER A 355 20.49 -36.73 20.11
N ALA A 356 19.87 -36.39 21.24
CA ALA A 356 20.60 -35.74 22.30
C ALA A 356 21.86 -36.59 22.55
N ALA A 357 23.04 -35.96 22.52
CA ALA A 357 24.24 -36.64 22.95
C ALA A 357 23.99 -37.16 24.37
N PRO A 358 24.36 -38.42 24.67
CA PRO A 358 24.14 -39.01 26.00
C PRO A 358 24.84 -38.24 27.11
#